data_AF-A0A811TB93-F1
#
_entry.id   AF-A0A811TB93-F1
#
_cell.length_a   1.000
_cell.length_b   1.000
_cell.length_c   1.000
_cell.angle_alpha   90.00
_cell.angle_beta   90.00
_cell.angle_gamma   90.00
#
_symmetry.space_group_name_H-M   'P 1'
#
loop_
_entity.id
_entity.type
_entity.pdbx_description
1 polymer ?
#
loop_
_entity_poly.entity_id
_entity_poly.type
_entity_poly.pdbx_seq_one_letter_code
_entity_poly.pdbx_strand_id
1 'polypeptide(L)'
;MVEEKKQITFKTETSESHITFLSNRIWGGLRPSGLFELNFLLETMPLPDMITMEINPDGTEKEVSRIQANEIIRENQATAYLTLETLLSLQTWLNDKIGDMKKRGLIQKVDNPMEVKEND
;
A
#
# COMPACT_ATOMS: atom_id res chain seq x y z
N MET A 1 29.55 -40.68 -10.78
CA MET A 1 30.04 -39.32 -11.02
C MET A 1 29.36 -38.42 -10.00
N VAL A 2 30.12 -37.71 -9.18
CA VAL A 2 29.54 -36.80 -8.16
C VAL A 2 29.35 -35.46 -8.86
N GLU A 3 28.11 -35.04 -9.01
CA GLU A 3 27.76 -33.77 -9.63
C GLU A 3 28.17 -32.64 -8.69
N GLU A 4 29.18 -31.87 -9.07
CA GLU A 4 29.65 -30.73 -8.27
C GLU A 4 28.56 -29.66 -8.19
N LYS A 5 28.17 -29.31 -6.95
CA LYS A 5 27.20 -28.25 -6.71
C LYS A 5 27.80 -26.90 -7.12
N LYS A 6 27.30 -26.31 -8.20
CA LYS A 6 27.63 -24.94 -8.58
C LYS A 6 27.05 -23.97 -7.55
N GLN A 7 27.87 -23.03 -7.09
CA GLN A 7 27.46 -21.95 -6.18
C GLN A 7 27.55 -20.62 -6.91
N ILE A 8 26.54 -19.76 -6.72
CA ILE A 8 26.49 -18.40 -7.25
C ILE A 8 26.19 -17.47 -6.08
N THR A 9 26.96 -16.38 -5.97
CA THR A 9 26.77 -15.34 -4.95
C THR A 9 26.31 -14.06 -5.65
N PHE A 10 25.23 -13.47 -5.15
CA PHE A 10 24.70 -12.20 -5.64
C PHE A 10 25.06 -11.08 -4.67
N LYS A 11 25.53 -9.95 -5.21
CA LYS A 11 25.60 -8.68 -4.49
C LYS A 11 24.36 -7.87 -4.86
N THR A 12 23.63 -7.38 -3.86
CA THR A 12 22.50 -6.46 -4.06
C THR A 12 22.97 -5.04 -3.78
N GLU A 13 22.65 -4.12 -4.68
CA GLU A 13 22.91 -2.69 -4.55
C GLU A 13 21.59 -1.93 -4.66
N THR A 14 21.43 -0.87 -3.86
CA THR A 14 20.25 -0.01 -3.87
C THR A 14 20.49 1.13 -4.85
N SER A 15 19.55 1.35 -5.79
CA SER A 15 19.61 2.49 -6.71
C SER A 15 19.50 3.82 -5.97
N GLU A 16 20.16 4.88 -6.48
CA GLU A 16 19.97 6.25 -5.98
C GLU A 16 18.52 6.76 -6.16
N SER A 17 17.79 6.19 -7.13
CA SER A 17 16.37 6.47 -7.36
C SER A 17 15.42 5.61 -6.52
N HIS A 18 15.94 4.80 -5.59
CA HIS A 18 15.11 3.99 -4.72
C HIS A 18 14.27 4.88 -3.79
N ILE A 19 12.95 4.70 -3.84
CA ILE A 19 12.03 5.35 -2.93
C ILE A 19 11.33 4.30 -2.07
N THR A 20 11.08 4.65 -0.81
CA THR A 20 10.19 3.92 0.08
C THR A 20 8.93 4.76 0.28
N PHE A 21 7.77 4.15 0.06
CA PHE A 21 6.48 4.80 0.25
C PHE A 21 5.52 3.85 0.97
N LEU A 22 4.53 4.42 1.66
CA LEU A 22 3.42 3.68 2.23
C LEU A 22 2.33 3.53 1.18
N SER A 23 2.02 2.29 0.80
CA SER A 23 0.83 1.99 -0.01
C SER A 23 -0.15 1.17 0.82
N ASN A 24 -1.42 1.60 0.85
CA ASN A 24 -2.51 0.89 1.52
C ASN A 24 -3.42 0.14 0.54
N ARG A 25 -3.22 0.31 -0.77
CA ARG A 25 -4.03 -0.34 -1.80
C ARG A 25 -3.21 -0.66 -3.04
N ILE A 26 -3.49 -1.81 -3.65
CA ILE A 26 -2.94 -2.19 -4.96
C ILE A 26 -4.10 -2.32 -5.94
N TRP A 27 -3.94 -1.78 -7.15
CA TRP A 27 -4.88 -1.94 -8.25
C TRP A 27 -4.14 -2.22 -9.56
N GLY A 28 -4.72 -3.00 -10.46
CA GLY A 28 -4.05 -3.34 -11.71
C GLY A 28 -4.69 -4.47 -12.50
N GLY A 29 -3.96 -5.00 -13.46
CA GLY A 29 -4.48 -6.04 -14.35
C GLY A 29 -3.48 -6.51 -15.41
N LEU A 30 -3.96 -7.41 -16.27
CA LEU A 30 -3.20 -7.92 -17.41
C LEU A 30 -3.28 -6.94 -18.59
N ARG A 31 -2.13 -6.54 -19.13
CA ARG A 31 -2.05 -5.71 -20.32
C ARG A 31 -2.09 -6.54 -21.60
N PRO A 32 -2.49 -5.95 -22.75
CA PRO A 32 -2.40 -6.62 -24.05
C PRO A 32 -0.99 -7.10 -24.41
N SER A 33 0.05 -6.49 -23.82
CA SER A 33 1.44 -6.92 -24.00
C SER A 33 1.82 -8.20 -23.24
N GLY A 34 0.92 -8.74 -22.41
CA GLY A 34 1.19 -9.90 -21.56
C GLY A 34 1.89 -9.57 -20.23
N LEU A 35 2.20 -8.29 -19.98
CA LEU A 35 2.71 -7.84 -18.67
C LEU A 35 1.56 -7.56 -17.71
N PHE A 36 1.78 -7.85 -16.43
CA PHE A 36 0.89 -7.47 -15.34
C PHE A 36 1.27 -6.10 -14.83
N GLU A 37 0.30 -5.21 -14.77
CA GLU A 37 0.44 -3.88 -14.19
C GLU A 37 -0.03 -3.90 -12.74
N LEU A 38 0.81 -3.42 -11.82
CA LEU A 38 0.51 -3.25 -10.40
C LEU A 38 0.74 -1.78 -10.04
N ASN A 39 -0.35 -1.07 -9.73
CA ASN A 39 -0.32 0.30 -9.22
C ASN A 39 -0.39 0.27 -7.70
N PHE A 40 0.57 0.93 -7.06
CA PHE A 40 0.63 1.11 -5.62
C PHE A 40 0.03 2.45 -5.26
N LEU A 41 -1.10 2.39 -4.58
CA LEU A 41 -1.94 3.54 -4.29
C LEU A 41 -1.86 3.87 -2.79
N LEU A 42 -1.95 5.16 -2.49
CA LEU A 42 -2.21 5.67 -1.15
C LEU A 42 -3.56 6.40 -1.17
N GLU A 43 -4.51 5.87 -0.40
CA GLU A 43 -5.79 6.52 -0.16
C GLU A 43 -5.73 7.31 1.15
N THR A 44 -6.01 8.62 1.08
CA THR A 44 -6.05 9.51 2.23
C THR A 44 -7.34 10.32 2.25
N MET A 45 -7.75 10.72 3.45
CA MET A 45 -8.74 11.78 3.58
C MET A 45 -8.04 13.12 3.29
N PRO A 46 -8.70 14.04 2.58
CA PRO A 46 -8.15 15.36 2.33
C PRO A 46 -7.91 16.06 3.65
N LEU A 47 -6.86 16.87 3.74
CA LEU A 47 -6.73 17.77 4.89
C LEU A 47 -7.84 18.83 4.82
N PRO A 48 -8.28 19.37 5.97
CA PRO A 48 -9.17 20.52 5.96
C PRO A 48 -8.52 21.70 5.25
N ASP A 49 -9.25 22.35 4.35
CA ASP A 49 -8.81 23.58 3.69
C ASP A 49 -8.75 24.74 4.68
N MET A 50 -9.66 24.74 5.65
CA MET A 50 -9.74 25.74 6.70
C MET A 50 -10.29 25.14 7.99
N ILE A 51 -9.68 25.50 9.12
CA ILE A 51 -10.17 25.20 10.46
C ILE A 51 -10.33 26.54 11.18
N THR A 52 -11.50 26.80 11.75
CA THR A 52 -11.72 27.96 12.63
C THR A 52 -11.69 27.51 14.07
N MET A 53 -10.79 28.11 14.85
CA MET A 53 -10.60 27.85 16.28
C MET A 53 -11.06 29.08 17.08
N GLU A 54 -11.79 28.84 18.16
CA GLU A 54 -12.03 29.83 19.21
C GLU A 54 -10.95 29.68 20.28
N ILE A 55 -10.38 30.81 20.69
CA ILE A 55 -9.39 30.86 21.76
C ILE A 55 -10.08 31.44 22.98
N ASN A 56 -10.18 30.63 24.03
CA ASN A 56 -10.75 31.03 25.29
C ASN A 56 -9.82 32.01 26.03
N PRO A 57 -10.33 32.86 26.93
CA PRO A 57 -9.51 33.79 27.72
C PRO A 57 -8.46 33.11 28.62
N ASP A 58 -8.64 31.83 28.93
CA ASP A 58 -7.69 31.00 29.67
C ASP A 58 -6.58 30.40 28.80
N GLY A 59 -6.60 30.69 27.49
CA GLY A 59 -5.62 30.22 26.50
C GLY A 59 -5.94 28.84 25.93
N THR A 60 -7.06 28.22 26.28
CA THR A 60 -7.49 26.95 25.67
C THR A 60 -8.13 27.17 24.30
N GLU A 61 -7.99 26.20 23.40
CA GLU A 61 -8.52 26.29 22.03
C GLU A 61 -9.67 25.31 21.82
N LYS A 62 -10.66 25.71 21.01
CA LYS A 62 -11.78 24.86 20.60
C LYS A 62 -12.08 25.03 19.10
N GLU A 63 -12.13 23.93 18.36
CA GLU A 63 -12.56 23.94 16.95
C GLU A 63 -14.05 24.29 16.86
N VAL A 64 -14.38 25.33 16.08
CA VAL A 64 -15.74 25.83 15.87
C VAL A 64 -16.31 25.39 14.54
N SER A 65 -15.47 25.38 13.49
CA SER A 65 -15.88 24.96 12.16
C SER A 65 -14.70 24.46 11.34
N ARG A 66 -15.04 23.69 10.31
CA ARG A 66 -14.11 23.09 9.37
C ARG A 66 -14.68 23.15 7.96
N ILE A 67 -13.84 23.55 7.02
CA ILE A 67 -14.09 23.38 5.58
C ILE A 67 -13.13 22.29 5.11
N GLN A 68 -13.67 21.19 4.62
CA GLN A 68 -12.91 20.03 4.16
C GLN A 68 -13.63 19.42 2.96
N ALA A 69 -12.89 19.06 1.92
CA ALA A 69 -13.43 18.28 0.82
C ALA A 69 -13.94 16.91 1.31
N ASN A 70 -15.01 16.40 0.72
CA ASN A 70 -15.57 15.10 1.09
C ASN A 70 -15.05 13.95 0.21
N GLU A 71 -14.18 14.25 -0.75
CA GLU A 71 -13.65 13.28 -1.69
C GLU A 71 -12.42 12.58 -1.12
N ILE A 72 -12.34 11.26 -1.25
CA ILE A 72 -11.14 10.50 -0.89
C ILE A 72 -10.06 10.80 -1.93
N ILE A 73 -8.89 11.23 -1.47
CA ILE A 73 -7.72 11.43 -2.32
C ILE A 73 -7.08 10.07 -2.57
N ARG A 74 -6.88 9.73 -3.84
CA ARG A 74 -6.12 8.55 -4.26
C ARG A 74 -4.88 8.98 -5.02
N GLU A 75 -3.72 8.76 -4.43
CA GLU A 75 -2.43 9.03 -5.04
C GLU A 75 -1.83 7.75 -5.60
N ASN A 76 -1.43 7.75 -6.88
CA ASN A 76 -0.65 6.66 -7.47
C ASN A 76 0.84 6.94 -7.26
N GLN A 77 1.45 6.23 -6.31
CA GLN A 77 2.83 6.48 -5.89
C GLN A 77 3.85 5.76 -6.77
N ALA A 78 3.49 4.59 -7.29
CA ALA A 78 4.34 3.82 -8.20
C ALA A 78 3.55 2.81 -9.02
N THR A 79 4.02 2.52 -10.23
CA THR A 79 3.51 1.46 -11.08
C THR A 79 4.63 0.49 -11.41
N ALA A 80 4.39 -0.81 -11.17
CA ALA A 80 5.29 -1.88 -11.58
C ALA A 80 4.67 -2.68 -12.73
N TYR A 81 5.49 -3.05 -13.72
CA TYR A 81 5.12 -3.99 -14.76
C TYR A 81 5.88 -5.29 -14.55
N LEU A 82 5.16 -6.38 -14.35
CA LEU A 82 5.72 -7.69 -14.04
C LEU A 82 5.45 -8.68 -15.16
N THR A 83 6.39 -9.57 -15.40
CA THR A 83 6.14 -10.78 -16.19
C THR A 83 5.31 -11.78 -15.38
N LEU A 84 4.70 -12.76 -16.06
CA LEU A 84 3.99 -13.84 -15.37
C LEU A 84 4.90 -14.61 -14.39
N GLU A 85 6.14 -14.91 -14.79
CA GLU A 85 7.12 -15.60 -13.95
C GLU A 85 7.41 -14.83 -12.66
N THR A 86 7.65 -13.53 -12.77
CA THR A 86 7.90 -12.67 -11.60
C THR A 86 6.65 -12.56 -10.73
N LEU A 87 5.46 -12.48 -11.33
CA LEU A 87 4.20 -12.43 -10.58
C LEU A 87 3.95 -13.71 -9.78
N LEU A 88 4.21 -14.89 -10.37
CA LEU A 88 4.08 -16.19 -9.67
C LEU A 88 5.07 -16.30 -8.51
N SER A 89 6.31 -15.82 -8.72
CA SER A 89 7.33 -15.75 -7.67
C SER A 89 6.89 -14.82 -6.53
N LEU A 90 6.33 -13.65 -6.86
CA LEU A 90 5.77 -12.70 -5.90
C LEU A 90 4.60 -13.31 -5.12
N GLN A 91 3.66 -13.97 -5.81
CA GLN A 91 2.51 -14.62 -5.19
C GLN A 91 2.96 -15.69 -4.18
N THR A 92 3.92 -16.53 -4.56
CA THR A 92 4.46 -17.58 -3.67
C THR A 92 5.07 -16.96 -2.43
N TRP A 93 5.95 -15.95 -2.60
CA TRP A 93 6.57 -15.26 -1.49
C TRP A 93 5.56 -14.58 -0.56
N LEU A 94 4.53 -13.91 -1.11
CA LEU A 94 3.48 -13.26 -0.32
C LEU A 94 2.70 -14.28 0.51
N ASN A 95 2.32 -15.41 -0.08
CA ASN A 95 1.59 -16.47 0.62
C ASN A 95 2.39 -17.03 1.80
N ASP A 96 3.70 -17.24 1.62
CA ASP A 96 4.59 -17.69 2.67
C ASP A 96 4.65 -16.67 3.82
N LYS A 97 4.83 -15.38 3.51
CA LYS A 97 4.89 -14.31 4.54
C LYS A 97 3.57 -14.10 5.26
N ILE A 98 2.45 -14.19 4.56
CA ILE A 98 1.12 -14.16 5.17
C ILE A 98 0.94 -15.36 6.10
N GLY A 99 1.39 -16.55 5.70
CA GLY A 99 1.39 -17.75 6.53
C GLY A 99 2.20 -17.55 7.82
N ASP A 100 3.39 -16.98 7.72
CA ASP A 100 4.24 -16.67 8.87
C ASP A 100 3.61 -15.62 9.80
N MET A 101 3.00 -14.57 9.25
CA MET A 101 2.31 -13.54 10.03
C MET A 101 1.12 -14.10 10.80
N LYS A 102 0.30 -14.93 10.15
CA LYS A 102 -0.86 -15.59 10.77
C LYS A 102 -0.42 -16.47 11.94
N LYS A 103 0.64 -17.26 11.78
CA LYS A 103 1.20 -18.10 12.86
C LYS A 103 1.67 -17.28 14.06
N ARG A 104 2.14 -16.05 13.83
CA ARG A 104 2.63 -15.13 14.87
C ARG A 104 1.53 -14.27 15.49
N GLY A 105 0.29 -14.33 15.00
CA GLY A 105 -0.81 -13.49 15.47
C GLY A 105 -0.68 -12.01 15.08
N LEU A 106 0.16 -11.67 14.10
CA LEU A 106 0.46 -10.28 13.70
C LEU A 106 -0.54 -9.75 12.65
N ILE A 107 -1.83 -10.01 12.82
CA ILE A 107 -2.85 -9.49 11.89
C ILE A 107 -3.19 -8.07 12.31
N GLN A 108 -2.70 -7.08 11.55
CA GLN A 108 -3.30 -5.75 11.57
C GLN A 108 -4.64 -5.84 10.84
N LYS A 109 -5.74 -5.65 11.55
CA LYS A 109 -7.01 -5.35 10.89
C LYS A 109 -6.87 -3.96 10.29
N VAL A 110 -6.75 -3.89 8.97
CA VAL A 110 -7.02 -2.65 8.25
C VAL A 110 -8.54 -2.59 8.19
N ASP A 111 -9.15 -1.72 8.99
CA ASP A 111 -10.58 -1.45 8.89
C ASP A 111 -10.83 -0.98 7.46
N ASN A 112 -11.47 -1.84 6.66
CA ASN A 112 -11.85 -1.53 5.30
C ASN A 112 -13.21 -0.82 5.38
N PRO A 113 -13.31 0.50 5.13
CA PRO A 113 -14.58 1.22 5.22
C PRO A 113 -15.58 0.85 4.11
N MET A 114 -15.27 -0.11 3.21
CA MET A 114 -16.12 -0.48 2.08
C MET A 114 -16.72 -1.89 2.16
N GLU A 115 -17.07 -2.39 3.35
CA GLU A 115 -18.15 -3.38 3.42
C GLU A 115 -19.46 -2.68 3.01
N VAL A 116 -19.74 -2.70 1.70
CA VAL A 116 -21.07 -2.39 1.17
C VAL A 116 -21.99 -3.46 1.73
N LYS A 117 -22.86 -3.07 2.66
CA LYS A 117 -24.02 -3.89 3.02
C LYS A 117 -24.90 -3.97 1.79
N GLU A 118 -24.90 -5.11 1.12
CA GLU A 118 -26.00 -5.49 0.24
C GLU A 118 -27.25 -5.53 1.13
N ASN A 119 -28.14 -4.56 0.94
CA ASN A 119 -29.47 -4.61 1.52
C ASN A 119 -30.32 -5.45 0.57
N ASP A 120 -30.80 -6.59 1.08
CA ASP A 120 -31.93 -7.36 0.52
C ASP A 120 -33.23 -6.53 0.52
#